data_AF-A0A8H7UJ05-F1
#
_entry.id   AF-A0A8H7UJ05-F1
#
_cell.length_a   1.000
_cell.length_b   1.000
_cell.length_c   1.000
_cell.angle_alpha   90.00
_cell.angle_beta   90.00
_cell.angle_gamma   90.00
#
_symmetry.space_group_name_H-M   'P 1'
#
loop_
_entity.id
_entity.type
_entity.pdbx_description
1 polymer ?
#
loop_
_entity_poly.entity_id
_entity_poly.type
_entity_poly.pdbx_seq_one_letter_code
_entity_poly.pdbx_strand_id
1 'polypeptide(L)'
;MWEYRYVCKQMLQTIPMTNDAIDEWILYLEIQAQQLCEEQLASLKGLLSTCSPSLEDFTCAICLSIYHDPTKLPNCSHSFCRSCLDQCAPLRKVWTPDQPRACPLCRKPFLLSQCIDDTTIACSLKAFFPKELREKKKEYSKERVRERWQRFLRGTVYTSSGDTLYTISGSVIIAWQENFDTADNDQRARAEIMSFVAWPF
;
A
#
# COMPACT_ATOMS: atom_id res chain seq x y z
N MET A 1 -10.81 -26.28 -29.40
CA MET A 1 -11.90 -26.11 -30.39
C MET A 1 -11.78 -27.04 -31.59
N TRP A 2 -10.62 -27.16 -32.26
CA TRP A 2 -10.46 -28.03 -33.45
C TRP A 2 -10.68 -29.53 -33.18
N GLU A 3 -10.27 -30.03 -32.01
CA GLU A 3 -10.48 -31.45 -31.65
C GLU A 3 -11.96 -31.78 -31.37
N TYR A 4 -12.74 -30.83 -30.84
CA TYR A 4 -14.16 -31.02 -30.55
C TYR A 4 -15.01 -31.11 -31.83
N ARG A 5 -14.77 -30.22 -32.79
CA ARG A 5 -15.41 -30.26 -34.12
C ARG A 5 -15.19 -31.59 -34.83
N TYR A 6 -13.96 -32.09 -34.78
CA TYR A 6 -13.59 -33.35 -35.41
C TYR A 6 -14.33 -34.54 -34.79
N VAL A 7 -14.40 -34.62 -33.45
CA VAL A 7 -15.09 -35.70 -32.73
C VAL A 7 -16.60 -35.65 -32.96
N CYS A 8 -17.23 -34.47 -32.89
CA CYS A 8 -18.67 -34.32 -33.17
C CYS A 8 -19.02 -34.73 -34.61
N LYS A 9 -18.19 -34.37 -35.59
CA LYS A 9 -18.40 -34.75 -36.99
C LYS A 9 -18.31 -36.26 -37.21
N GLN A 10 -17.33 -36.93 -36.59
CA GLN A 10 -17.17 -38.38 -36.67
C GLN A 10 -18.33 -39.13 -35.97
N MET A 11 -18.84 -38.62 -34.86
CA MET A 11 -19.99 -39.20 -34.16
C MET A 11 -21.30 -39.05 -34.95
N LEU A 12 -21.55 -37.86 -35.52
CA LEU A 12 -22.78 -37.57 -36.27
C LEU A 12 -22.85 -38.26 -37.64
N GLN A 13 -21.71 -38.65 -38.22
CA GLN A 13 -21.62 -39.45 -39.45
C GLN A 13 -22.17 -40.88 -39.32
N THR A 14 -22.40 -41.37 -38.10
CA THR A 14 -22.98 -42.71 -37.85
C THR A 14 -24.52 -42.72 -37.87
N ILE A 15 -25.14 -41.55 -37.97
CA ILE A 15 -26.59 -41.35 -38.03
C ILE A 15 -26.95 -41.09 -39.49
N PRO A 16 -28.00 -41.73 -40.08
CA PRO A 16 -28.34 -41.57 -41.49
C PRO A 16 -28.97 -40.18 -41.73
N MET A 17 -28.12 -39.16 -41.86
CA MET A 17 -28.47 -37.78 -42.17
C MET A 17 -27.64 -37.28 -43.35
N THR A 18 -28.14 -36.28 -44.06
CA THR A 18 -27.37 -35.62 -45.14
C THR A 18 -26.23 -34.79 -44.54
N ASN A 19 -25.13 -34.62 -45.28
CA ASN A 19 -23.97 -33.86 -44.80
C ASN A 19 -24.32 -32.42 -44.39
N ASP A 20 -25.30 -31.79 -45.07
CA ASP A 20 -25.78 -30.45 -44.74
C ASP A 20 -26.48 -30.40 -43.37
N ALA A 21 -27.26 -31.44 -43.04
CA ALA A 21 -27.91 -31.55 -41.73
C ALA A 21 -26.89 -31.82 -40.59
N ILE A 22 -25.80 -32.52 -40.90
CA ILE A 22 -24.69 -32.73 -39.94
C ILE A 22 -23.98 -31.41 -39.65
N ASP A 23 -23.67 -30.61 -40.67
CA ASP A 23 -23.00 -29.32 -40.48
C ASP A 23 -23.89 -28.29 -39.75
N GLU A 24 -25.21 -28.33 -39.96
CA GLU A 24 -26.19 -27.52 -39.20
C GLU A 24 -26.21 -27.91 -37.71
N TRP A 25 -26.19 -29.21 -37.40
CA TRP A 25 -26.14 -29.71 -36.02
C TRP A 25 -24.81 -29.42 -35.33
N ILE A 26 -23.70 -29.49 -36.06
CA ILE A 26 -22.38 -29.10 -35.55
C ILE A 26 -22.40 -27.61 -35.17
N LEU A 27 -22.94 -26.75 -36.04
CA LEU A 27 -23.07 -25.32 -35.76
C LEU A 27 -23.98 -25.06 -34.55
N TYR A 28 -25.11 -25.76 -34.44
CA TYR A 28 -26.01 -25.66 -33.29
C TYR A 28 -25.32 -26.07 -31.98
N LEU A 29 -24.63 -27.22 -31.96
CA LEU A 29 -23.91 -27.72 -30.79
C LEU A 29 -22.77 -26.79 -30.38
N GLU A 30 -22.09 -26.16 -31.34
CA GLU A 30 -21.06 -25.16 -31.06
C GLU A 30 -21.63 -23.88 -30.46
N ILE A 31 -22.75 -23.39 -31.00
CA ILE A 31 -23.44 -22.22 -30.45
C ILE A 31 -23.89 -22.51 -29.02
N GLN A 32 -24.47 -23.69 -28.76
CA GLN A 32 -24.88 -24.10 -27.41
C GLN A 32 -23.67 -24.27 -26.47
N ALA A 33 -22.56 -24.84 -26.94
CA ALA A 33 -21.33 -24.96 -26.14
C ALA A 33 -20.71 -23.58 -25.82
N GLN A 34 -20.80 -22.62 -26.74
CA GLN A 34 -20.33 -21.25 -26.55
C GLN A 34 -21.20 -20.49 -25.54
N GLN A 35 -22.52 -20.65 -25.61
CA GLN A 35 -23.48 -20.09 -24.64
C GLN A 35 -23.27 -20.65 -23.22
N LEU A 36 -23.07 -21.96 -23.10
CA LEU A 36 -22.78 -22.61 -21.81
C LEU A 36 -21.46 -22.09 -21.21
N CYS A 37 -20.46 -21.80 -22.05
CA CYS A 37 -19.19 -21.24 -21.59
C CYS A 37 -19.35 -19.79 -21.09
N GLU A 38 -20.14 -18.96 -21.78
CA GLU A 38 -20.39 -17.57 -21.37
C GLU A 38 -21.20 -17.46 -20.08
N GLU A 39 -22.24 -18.27 -19.89
CA GLU A 39 -23.06 -18.27 -18.66
C GLU A 39 -22.26 -18.76 -17.45
N GLN A 40 -21.47 -19.83 -17.62
CA GLN A 40 -20.59 -20.33 -16.57
C GLN A 40 -19.49 -19.32 -16.23
N LEU A 41 -18.91 -18.66 -17.24
CA LEU A 41 -17.96 -17.57 -17.05
C LEU A 41 -18.60 -16.35 -16.37
N ALA A 42 -19.82 -15.99 -16.74
CA ALA A 42 -20.57 -14.89 -16.11
C ALA A 42 -20.89 -15.20 -14.64
N SER A 43 -21.30 -16.43 -14.35
CA SER A 43 -21.53 -16.91 -12.98
C SER A 43 -20.24 -16.91 -12.16
N LEU A 44 -19.14 -17.41 -12.72
CA LEU A 44 -17.82 -17.39 -12.08
C LEU A 44 -17.32 -15.96 -11.86
N LYS A 45 -17.51 -15.05 -12.83
CA LYS A 45 -17.21 -13.62 -12.70
C LYS A 45 -18.07 -12.96 -11.62
N GLY A 46 -19.34 -13.33 -11.50
CA GLY A 46 -20.23 -12.87 -10.43
C GLY A 46 -19.78 -13.33 -9.05
N LEU A 47 -19.36 -14.59 -8.91
CA LEU A 47 -18.80 -15.10 -7.65
C LEU A 47 -17.46 -14.43 -7.31
N LEU A 48 -16.59 -14.27 -8.30
CA LEU A 48 -15.31 -13.57 -8.14
C LEU A 48 -15.47 -12.09 -7.79
N SER A 49 -16.49 -11.42 -8.33
CA SER A 49 -16.76 -10.02 -7.97
C SER A 49 -17.26 -9.89 -6.53
N THR A 50 -18.07 -10.84 -6.04
CA THR A 50 -18.53 -10.86 -4.64
C THR A 50 -17.43 -11.25 -3.64
N CYS A 51 -16.41 -11.98 -4.09
CA CYS A 51 -15.30 -12.43 -3.25
C CYS A 51 -14.00 -11.65 -3.47
N SER A 52 -14.00 -10.64 -4.34
CA SER A 52 -12.83 -9.80 -4.54
C SER A 52 -12.71 -8.84 -3.35
N PRO A 53 -11.65 -8.94 -2.54
CA PRO A 53 -11.50 -8.04 -1.41
C PRO A 53 -11.33 -6.62 -1.95
N SER A 54 -12.01 -5.64 -1.34
CA SER A 54 -11.89 -4.24 -1.74
C SER A 54 -10.68 -3.60 -1.06
N LEU A 55 -10.22 -2.46 -1.58
CA LEU A 55 -9.14 -1.72 -0.92
C LEU A 55 -9.59 -1.14 0.44
N GLU A 56 -10.90 -0.86 0.58
CA GLU A 56 -11.51 -0.31 1.79
C GLU A 56 -11.38 -1.28 2.98
N ASP A 57 -11.47 -2.58 2.72
CA ASP A 57 -11.29 -3.65 3.72
C ASP A 57 -9.89 -3.67 4.33
N PHE A 58 -8.90 -3.06 3.66
CA PHE A 58 -7.52 -2.98 4.11
C PHE A 58 -7.08 -1.56 4.51
N THR A 59 -8.02 -0.73 4.96
CA THR A 59 -7.74 0.62 5.46
C THR A 59 -7.60 0.66 6.98
N CYS A 60 -6.66 1.48 7.46
CA CYS A 60 -6.46 1.73 8.88
C CYS A 60 -7.46 2.78 9.39
N ALA A 61 -8.18 2.47 10.46
CA ALA A 61 -9.18 3.38 11.05
C ALA A 61 -8.61 4.68 11.66
N ILE A 62 -7.29 4.82 11.78
CA ILE A 62 -6.65 6.05 12.29
C ILE A 62 -6.26 7.00 11.15
N CYS A 63 -5.49 6.52 10.17
CA CYS A 63 -5.03 7.34 9.06
C CYS A 63 -5.92 7.29 7.82
N LEU A 64 -6.98 6.48 7.84
CA LEU A 64 -7.97 6.32 6.76
C LEU A 64 -7.33 5.99 5.41
N SER A 65 -6.20 5.29 5.45
CA SER A 65 -5.41 4.90 4.29
C SER A 65 -5.02 3.43 4.44
N ILE A 66 -4.52 2.81 3.37
CA ILE A 66 -4.13 1.40 3.40
C ILE A 66 -3.09 1.14 4.51
N TYR A 67 -3.13 -0.05 5.11
CA TYR A 67 -2.19 -0.37 6.18
C TYR A 67 -0.73 -0.27 5.73
N HIS A 68 0.07 0.42 6.53
CA HIS A 68 1.53 0.46 6.43
C HIS A 68 2.11 -0.12 7.72
N ASP A 69 2.80 -1.25 7.61
CA ASP A 69 3.27 -2.06 8.74
C ASP A 69 2.14 -2.32 9.75
N PRO A 70 1.14 -3.14 9.38
CA PRO A 70 -0.01 -3.41 10.24
C PRO A 70 0.45 -4.14 11.51
N THR A 71 -0.05 -3.68 12.64
CA THR A 71 0.25 -4.19 13.97
C THR A 71 -1.06 -4.50 14.69
N LYS A 72 -1.18 -5.72 15.22
CA LYS A 72 -2.32 -6.26 15.93
C LYS A 72 -2.19 -6.06 17.43
N LEU A 73 -3.27 -5.60 18.05
CA LEU A 73 -3.37 -5.48 19.51
C LEU A 73 -3.73 -6.84 20.14
N PRO A 74 -2.98 -7.34 21.13
CA PRO A 74 -3.18 -8.68 21.70
C PRO A 74 -4.52 -8.84 22.43
N ASN A 75 -5.02 -7.78 23.06
CA ASN A 75 -6.20 -7.84 23.95
C ASN A 75 -7.54 -7.71 23.18
N CYS A 76 -7.51 -7.29 21.92
CA CYS A 76 -8.72 -6.99 21.15
C CYS A 76 -8.66 -7.35 19.67
N SER A 77 -7.52 -7.87 19.18
CA SER A 77 -7.27 -8.27 17.79
C SER A 77 -7.55 -7.21 16.72
N HIS A 78 -7.73 -5.94 17.09
CA HIS A 78 -7.79 -4.85 16.13
C HIS A 78 -6.39 -4.50 15.63
N SER A 79 -6.29 -4.20 14.34
CA SER A 79 -5.03 -3.90 13.67
C SER A 79 -4.99 -2.45 13.21
N PHE A 80 -3.81 -1.84 13.30
CA PHE A 80 -3.55 -0.44 12.94
C PHE A 80 -2.13 -0.32 12.36
N CYS A 81 -1.80 0.76 11.66
CA CYS A 81 -0.42 1.01 11.27
C CYS A 81 0.46 1.22 12.51
N ARG A 82 1.69 0.70 12.51
CA ARG A 82 2.64 0.88 13.62
C ARG A 82 2.82 2.36 14.01
N SER A 83 3.03 3.22 13.02
CA SER A 83 3.18 4.66 13.22
C SER A 83 1.94 5.31 13.84
N CYS A 84 0.73 4.86 13.45
CA CYS A 84 -0.51 5.37 14.01
C CYS A 84 -0.66 4.97 15.49
N LEU A 85 -0.26 3.74 15.85
CA LEU A 85 -0.23 3.31 17.24
C LEU A 85 0.77 4.11 18.06
N ASP A 86 1.96 4.39 17.51
CA ASP A 86 3.01 5.17 18.17
C ASP A 86 2.58 6.61 18.49
N GLN A 87 1.69 7.19 17.68
CA GLN A 87 1.11 8.52 17.89
C GLN A 87 -0.10 8.54 18.84
N CYS A 88 -0.69 7.39 19.18
CA CYS A 88 -1.81 7.35 20.13
C CYS A 88 -1.40 7.86 21.51
N ALA A 89 -2.24 8.73 22.09
CA ALA A 89 -1.99 9.29 23.41
C ALA A 89 -2.00 8.20 24.51
N PRO A 90 -1.08 8.29 25.49
CA PRO A 90 -1.09 7.40 26.65
C PRO A 90 -2.28 7.69 27.56
N LEU A 91 -2.78 6.67 28.25
CA LEU A 91 -3.89 6.80 29.21
C LEU A 91 -3.52 7.59 30.47
N ARG A 92 -2.22 7.71 30.77
CA ARG A 92 -1.70 8.44 31.93
C ARG A 92 -0.78 9.57 31.46
N LYS A 93 -0.85 10.71 32.14
CA LYS A 93 0.03 11.88 31.87
C LYS A 93 1.44 11.71 32.45
N VAL A 94 1.69 10.66 33.23
CA VAL A 94 3.00 10.39 33.86
C VAL A 94 3.82 9.52 32.92
N TRP A 95 4.80 10.12 32.23
CA TRP A 95 5.67 9.43 31.30
C TRP A 95 6.35 8.22 31.95
N THR A 96 6.10 7.03 31.39
CA THR A 96 6.83 5.80 31.71
C THR A 96 7.20 5.10 30.39
N PRO A 97 8.23 4.24 30.37
CA PRO A 97 8.64 3.54 29.15
C PRO A 97 7.54 2.64 28.55
N ASP A 98 6.65 2.11 29.39
CA ASP A 98 5.60 1.16 29.00
C ASP A 98 4.22 1.67 29.45
N GLN A 99 3.83 2.83 28.92
CA GLN A 99 2.52 3.40 29.23
C GLN A 99 1.39 2.66 28.52
N PRO A 100 0.32 2.28 29.24
CA PRO A 100 -0.86 1.72 28.61
C PRO A 100 -1.58 2.77 27.76
N ARG A 101 -2.04 2.33 26.60
CA ARG A 101 -2.86 3.08 25.63
C ARG A 101 -4.21 2.40 25.49
N ALA A 102 -5.22 3.10 24.98
CA ALA A 102 -6.53 2.51 24.69
C ALA A 102 -6.71 2.28 23.19
N CYS A 103 -7.27 1.12 22.83
CA CYS A 103 -7.61 0.83 21.44
C CYS A 103 -8.61 1.88 20.89
N PRO A 104 -8.36 2.50 19.73
CA PRO A 104 -9.27 3.50 19.16
C PRO A 104 -10.69 2.98 18.84
N LEU A 105 -10.83 1.68 18.57
CA LEU A 105 -12.11 1.07 18.21
C LEU A 105 -12.90 0.60 19.43
N CYS A 106 -12.25 -0.10 20.36
CA CYS A 106 -12.95 -0.78 21.46
C CYS A 106 -12.50 -0.34 22.86
N ARG A 107 -11.61 0.66 22.96
CA ARG A 107 -11.08 1.26 24.20
C ARG A 107 -10.39 0.32 25.18
N LYS A 108 -10.20 -0.97 24.84
CA LYS A 108 -9.45 -1.93 25.65
C LYS A 108 -8.00 -1.45 25.82
N PRO A 109 -7.43 -1.53 27.05
CA PRO A 109 -6.07 -1.11 27.30
C PRO A 109 -5.08 -2.07 26.64
N PHE A 110 -3.96 -1.54 26.14
CA PHE A 110 -2.87 -2.31 25.55
C PHE A 110 -1.52 -1.63 25.80
N LEU A 111 -0.44 -2.40 25.68
CA LEU A 111 0.93 -1.92 25.75
C LEU A 111 1.58 -2.03 24.37
N LEU A 112 2.26 -0.97 23.92
CA LEU A 112 2.94 -0.97 22.61
C LEU A 112 4.01 -2.06 22.50
N SER A 113 4.68 -2.36 23.62
CA SER A 113 5.70 -3.41 23.75
C SER A 113 5.14 -4.81 23.49
N GLN A 114 3.84 -5.02 23.73
CA GLN A 114 3.15 -6.30 23.57
C GLN A 114 2.44 -6.44 22.21
N CYS A 115 2.49 -5.41 21.37
CA CYS A 115 1.84 -5.43 20.08
C CYS A 115 2.65 -6.28 19.08
N ILE A 116 1.95 -7.01 18.21
CA ILE A 116 2.54 -8.00 17.30
C ILE A 116 2.25 -7.57 15.85
N ASP A 117 3.19 -7.77 14.94
CA ASP A 117 2.96 -7.49 13.52
C ASP A 117 1.86 -8.40 12.94
N ASP A 118 0.92 -7.79 12.23
CA ASP A 118 -0.20 -8.51 11.62
C ASP A 118 0.17 -9.04 10.24
N THR A 119 0.82 -10.20 10.23
CA THR A 119 1.29 -10.84 8.99
C THR A 119 0.15 -11.21 8.05
N THR A 120 -1.08 -11.43 8.54
CA THR A 120 -2.21 -11.78 7.68
C THR A 120 -2.60 -10.61 6.78
N ILE A 121 -2.81 -9.43 7.35
CA ILE A 121 -3.09 -8.20 6.60
C ILE A 121 -1.90 -7.86 5.69
N ALA A 122 -0.67 -7.96 6.21
CA ALA A 122 0.52 -7.63 5.43
C ALA A 122 0.71 -8.54 4.21
N CYS A 123 0.45 -9.85 4.34
CA CYS A 123 0.53 -10.79 3.23
C CYS A 123 -0.62 -10.59 2.24
N SER A 124 -1.85 -10.39 2.72
CA SER A 124 -3.01 -10.12 1.86
C SER A 124 -2.81 -8.84 1.03
N LEU A 125 -2.36 -7.75 1.64
CA LEU A 125 -2.07 -6.50 0.91
C LEU A 125 -0.98 -6.69 -0.16
N LYS A 126 0.06 -7.47 0.12
CA LYS A 126 1.10 -7.79 -0.87
C LYS A 126 0.56 -8.62 -2.03
N ALA A 127 -0.39 -9.51 -1.77
CA ALA A 127 -0.96 -10.40 -2.78
C ALA A 127 -1.99 -9.68 -3.66
N PHE A 128 -2.93 -8.96 -3.04
CA PHE A 128 -4.06 -8.34 -3.76
C PHE A 128 -3.75 -6.93 -4.27
N PHE A 129 -2.96 -6.14 -3.51
CA PHE A 129 -2.76 -4.70 -3.77
C PHE A 129 -1.28 -4.27 -3.71
N PRO A 130 -0.39 -4.88 -4.52
CA PRO A 130 1.05 -4.60 -4.46
C PRO A 130 1.43 -3.20 -4.95
N LYS A 131 0.65 -2.58 -5.84
CA LYS A 131 0.96 -1.25 -6.39
C LYS A 131 0.68 -0.17 -5.35
N GLU A 132 -0.50 -0.23 -4.77
CA GLU A 132 -1.01 0.67 -3.73
C GLU A 132 -0.08 0.60 -2.50
N LEU A 133 0.30 -0.61 -2.08
CA LEU A 133 1.24 -0.82 -0.98
C LEU A 133 2.62 -0.17 -1.26
N ARG A 134 3.13 -0.27 -2.49
CA ARG A 134 4.40 0.33 -2.88
C ARG A 134 4.33 1.86 -2.87
N GLU A 135 3.22 2.43 -3.33
CA GLU A 135 3.00 3.88 -3.30
C GLU A 135 2.92 4.39 -1.87
N LYS A 136 2.21 3.69 -0.98
CA LYS A 136 2.14 4.05 0.43
C LYS A 136 3.50 4.04 1.12
N LYS A 137 4.35 3.05 0.81
CA LYS A 137 5.74 3.01 1.32
C LYS A 137 6.58 4.20 0.84
N LYS A 138 6.42 4.61 -0.42
CA LYS A 138 7.10 5.81 -0.96
C LYS A 138 6.62 7.07 -0.27
N GLU A 139 5.31 7.21 -0.09
CA GLU A 139 4.71 8.33 0.65
C GLU A 139 5.26 8.38 2.08
N TYR A 140 5.23 7.28 2.81
CA TYR A 140 5.78 7.18 4.17
C TYR A 140 7.27 7.54 4.23
N SER A 141 8.06 7.10 3.26
CA SER A 141 9.49 7.44 3.18
C SER A 141 9.70 8.95 2.97
N LYS A 142 8.90 9.58 2.11
CA LYS A 142 8.94 11.03 1.89
C LYS A 142 8.50 11.80 3.14
N GLU A 143 7.46 11.34 3.81
CA GLU A 143 6.97 11.90 5.08
C GLU A 143 8.07 11.89 6.14
N ARG A 144 8.78 10.76 6.31
CA ARG A 144 9.90 10.65 7.27
C ARG A 144 11.05 11.60 6.96
N VAL A 145 11.40 11.74 5.68
CA VAL A 145 12.43 12.70 5.25
C VAL A 145 11.97 14.12 5.57
N ARG A 146 10.72 14.47 5.21
CA ARG A 146 10.12 15.79 5.51
C ARG A 146 10.11 16.08 7.00
N GLU A 147 9.68 15.15 7.84
CA GLU A 147 9.68 15.32 9.29
C GLU A 147 11.09 15.51 9.86
N ARG A 148 12.09 14.77 9.35
CA ARG A 148 13.50 14.93 9.75
C ARG A 148 14.00 16.33 9.38
N TRP A 149 13.68 16.80 8.17
CA TRP A 149 13.98 18.16 7.72
C TRP A 149 13.30 19.22 8.59
N GLN A 150 12.02 19.06 8.90
CA GLN A 150 11.31 20.01 9.77
C GLN A 150 11.86 20.03 11.20
N ARG A 151 12.30 18.90 11.75
CA ARG A 151 12.99 18.87 13.05
C ARG A 151 14.34 19.59 13.00
N PHE A 152 15.08 19.42 11.92
CA PHE A 152 16.33 20.15 11.67
C PHE A 152 16.08 21.67 11.64
N LEU A 153 15.11 22.13 10.84
CA LEU A 153 14.73 23.55 10.75
C LEU A 153 14.17 24.14 12.06
N ARG A 154 13.50 23.34 12.89
CA ARG A 154 13.06 23.82 14.23
C ARG A 154 14.23 24.03 15.20
N GLY A 155 15.38 23.41 14.93
CA GLY A 155 16.60 23.59 15.71
C GLY A 155 17.51 24.70 15.18
N THR A 156 17.19 25.35 14.05
CA THR A 156 18.00 26.43 13.48
C THR A 156 17.64 27.79 14.09
N VAL A 157 18.65 28.57 14.43
CA VAL A 157 18.50 29.93 14.97
C VAL A 157 18.68 30.93 13.82
N TYR A 158 17.72 31.83 13.65
CA TYR A 158 17.84 32.95 12.70
C TYR A 158 18.39 34.16 13.44
N THR A 159 19.33 34.89 12.81
CA THR A 159 19.80 36.17 13.32
C THR A 159 19.16 37.34 12.57
N SER A 160 19.11 38.51 13.20
CA SER A 160 18.46 39.71 12.68
C SER A 160 19.07 40.29 11.40
N SER A 161 20.20 39.76 10.91
CA SER A 161 20.79 40.11 9.61
C SER A 161 20.21 39.34 8.42
N GLY A 162 19.30 38.37 8.65
CA GLY A 162 18.75 37.52 7.59
C GLY A 162 19.60 36.27 7.28
N ASP A 163 20.71 36.08 7.97
CA ASP A 163 21.57 34.91 7.83
C ASP A 163 21.00 33.73 8.62
N THR A 164 20.79 32.58 7.94
CA THR A 164 20.33 31.34 8.58
C THR A 164 21.53 30.62 9.21
N LEU A 165 21.55 30.49 10.54
CA LEU A 165 22.57 29.75 11.28
C LEU A 165 22.08 28.33 11.60
N TYR A 166 22.76 27.33 11.05
CA TYR A 166 22.56 25.93 11.39
C TYR A 166 23.57 25.51 12.44
N THR A 167 23.12 24.96 13.56
CA THR A 167 24.03 24.32 14.54
C THR A 167 24.01 22.81 14.35
N ILE A 168 25.10 22.24 13.83
CA ILE A 168 25.31 20.78 13.84
C ILE A 168 26.40 20.50 14.87
N SER A 169 26.08 19.75 15.92
CA SER A 169 27.05 19.30 16.94
C SER A 169 27.86 20.44 17.60
N GLY A 170 27.22 21.58 17.84
CA GLY A 170 27.87 22.75 18.47
C GLY A 170 28.62 23.67 17.51
N SER A 171 28.74 23.32 16.23
CA SER A 171 29.34 24.18 15.20
C SER A 171 28.27 24.96 14.45
N VAL A 172 28.45 26.27 14.34
CA VAL A 172 27.59 27.18 13.58
C VAL A 172 27.98 27.14 12.10
N ILE A 173 27.06 26.76 11.22
CA ILE A 173 27.19 26.82 9.77
C ILE A 173 26.25 27.92 9.28
N ILE A 174 26.80 28.92 8.61
CA ILE A 174 26.00 29.96 7.93
C ILE A 174 25.74 29.46 6.51
N ALA A 175 24.48 29.28 6.11
CA ALA A 175 24.17 29.08 4.69
C ALA A 175 23.45 30.32 4.15
N TRP A 176 23.97 30.85 3.05
CA TRP A 176 23.30 31.89 2.27
C TRP A 176 22.30 31.24 1.32
N GLN A 177 21.06 31.72 1.35
CA GLN A 177 19.96 31.24 0.52
C GLN A 177 20.02 31.92 -0.85
N GLU A 178 20.38 31.19 -1.91
CA GLU A 178 20.01 31.58 -3.28
C GLU A 178 18.63 30.97 -3.61
N ASN A 179 17.73 31.80 -4.10
CA ASN A 179 16.30 31.55 -4.25
C ASN A 179 15.99 30.24 -4.99
N PHE A 180 15.21 29.36 -4.35
CA PHE A 180 14.56 28.23 -5.02
C PHE A 180 13.22 28.71 -5.59
N ASP A 181 13.24 29.28 -6.80
CA ASP A 181 12.04 29.45 -7.61
C ASP A 181 11.67 28.11 -8.27
N THR A 182 10.39 27.78 -8.18
CA THR A 182 9.79 26.57 -8.72
C THR A 182 9.77 26.58 -10.25
N ALA A 183 10.42 25.62 -10.90
CA ALA A 183 9.94 25.01 -12.15
C ALA A 183 10.87 23.91 -12.66
N ASP A 184 10.23 22.85 -13.11
CA ASP A 184 10.64 21.95 -14.17
C ASP A 184 11.51 20.70 -13.90
N ASN A 185 10.91 19.63 -14.42
CA ASN A 185 11.36 18.32 -14.87
C ASN A 185 12.84 17.91 -14.75
N ASP A 186 13.01 16.70 -14.22
CA ASP A 186 14.07 15.73 -14.53
C ASP A 186 15.53 16.24 -14.58
N GLN A 187 16.20 16.19 -13.43
CA GLN A 187 17.52 15.59 -13.26
C GLN A 187 17.94 15.68 -11.80
N ARG A 188 18.21 14.53 -11.18
CA ARG A 188 19.09 14.39 -10.00
C ARG A 188 19.01 15.55 -8.99
N ALA A 189 17.98 15.55 -8.13
CA ALA A 189 18.11 16.16 -6.80
C ALA A 189 19.05 15.31 -5.93
N ARG A 190 20.30 15.15 -6.37
CA ARG A 190 21.43 14.89 -5.48
C ARG A 190 21.63 16.21 -4.74
N ALA A 191 21.03 16.33 -3.57
CA ALA A 191 21.58 17.21 -2.55
C ALA A 191 22.94 16.61 -2.17
N GLU A 192 23.96 16.86 -3.00
CA GLU A 192 25.34 16.81 -2.58
C GLU A 192 25.50 17.95 -1.58
N ILE A 193 25.25 17.61 -0.32
CA ILE A 193 25.83 18.31 0.82
C ILE A 193 27.33 18.24 0.55
N MET A 194 27.88 19.31 -0.05
CA MET A 194 29.31 19.51 -0.15
C MET A 194 29.84 19.48 1.27
N SER A 195 30.39 18.34 1.64
CA SER A 195 31.06 18.10 2.91
C SER A 195 32.35 18.91 2.90
N PHE A 196 32.26 20.21 3.12
CA PHE A 196 33.40 20.97 3.63
C PHE A 196 33.55 20.63 5.10
N VAL A 197 34.14 19.45 5.35
CA VAL A 197 34.80 19.16 6.61
C VAL A 197 35.99 20.12 6.66
N ALA A 198 35.84 21.25 7.36
CA ALA A 198 36.97 22.08 7.73
C ALA A 198 37.87 21.21 8.64
N TRP A 199 39.00 20.75 8.10
CA TRP A 199 40.04 20.13 8.89
C TRP A 199 40.65 21.20 9.81
N PRO A 200 40.77 20.95 11.13
CA PRO A 200 41.47 21.87 12.01
C PRO A 200 42.98 21.76 11.76
N PHE A 201 43.65 22.91 11.58
CA PHE A 201 45.06 23.07 11.89
C PHE A 201 45.24 23.27 13.40
#